data_AF-A0AAD1IV38-F1
#
_entry.id   AF-A0AAD1IV38-F1
#
_cell.length_a   1.000
_cell.length_b   1.000
_cell.length_c   1.000
_cell.angle_alpha   90.00
_cell.angle_beta   90.00
_cell.angle_gamma   90.00
#
_symmetry.space_group_name_H-M   'P 1'
#
loop_
_entity.id
_entity.type
_entity.pdbx_description
1 polymer ?
#
loop_
_entity_poly.entity_id
_entity_poly.type
_entity_poly.pdbx_seq_one_letter_code
_entity_poly.pdbx_strand_id
1 'polypeptide(L)'
;MPDWVTVGISVVTSGGFATGLFALLNGGLQRRLTARVEDSKNATAEKLKQVDASIAEADRKSALALRRDDSRMTTLLQINRLAADAIALAHNATLPPLPDGTPIYPQRPYANAGRPAEEVERETARLLSDAYFFDPELGRATTRLHECRENLLYEAHEIRTPVEEFDEDDPLVVKLRDAGHAVREHVQTMLTKWEY
;
A
#
# COMPACT_ATOMS: atom_id res chain seq x y z
N MET A 1 -60.09 -8.53 66.64
CA MET A 1 -60.63 -7.68 65.57
C MET A 1 -61.05 -6.37 66.19
N PRO A 2 -60.46 -5.23 65.77
CA PRO A 2 -61.08 -3.92 65.98
C PRO A 2 -61.28 -3.16 64.66
N ASP A 3 -62.30 -2.30 64.71
CA ASP A 3 -63.11 -1.77 63.63
C ASP A 3 -62.46 -0.70 62.73
N TRP A 4 -62.77 -0.77 61.44
CA TRP A 4 -62.33 0.12 60.35
C TRP A 4 -63.15 1.42 60.20
N VAL A 5 -63.95 1.82 61.19
CA VAL A 5 -64.97 2.86 60.98
C VAL A 5 -64.62 4.23 61.58
N THR A 6 -63.57 4.35 62.40
CA THR A 6 -63.29 5.62 63.11
C THR A 6 -62.22 6.50 62.46
N VAL A 7 -61.68 6.14 61.29
CA VAL A 7 -60.71 6.99 60.54
C VAL A 7 -61.41 7.83 59.46
N GLY A 8 -62.72 7.62 59.25
CA GLY A 8 -63.44 8.11 58.07
C GLY A 8 -63.83 9.60 58.02
N ILE A 9 -63.67 10.41 59.09
CA ILE A 9 -64.28 11.76 59.11
C ILE A 9 -63.27 12.92 59.35
N SER A 10 -61.99 12.64 59.60
CA SER A 10 -61.01 13.74 59.83
C SER A 10 -60.10 14.08 58.65
N VAL A 11 -60.23 13.44 57.48
CA VAL A 11 -59.35 13.68 56.31
C VAL A 11 -60.09 14.36 55.14
N VAL A 12 -61.33 14.80 55.33
CA VAL A 12 -62.14 15.37 54.23
C VAL A 12 -61.98 16.89 54.06
N THR A 13 -61.26 17.60 54.94
CA THR A 13 -61.11 19.07 54.82
C THR A 13 -59.69 19.59 54.55
N SER A 14 -58.68 18.72 54.36
CA SER A 14 -57.31 19.17 54.04
C SER A 14 -56.59 18.41 52.91
N GLY A 15 -57.18 17.33 52.37
CA GLY A 15 -56.51 16.44 51.41
C GLY A 15 -56.53 16.85 49.93
N GLY A 16 -57.41 17.78 49.51
CA GLY A 16 -57.59 18.13 48.09
C GLY A 16 -56.49 19.02 47.50
N PHE A 17 -55.90 19.90 48.31
CA PHE A 17 -54.81 20.77 47.84
C PHE A 17 -53.47 20.03 47.76
N ALA A 18 -53.21 19.11 48.69
CA ALA A 18 -51.95 18.36 48.71
C ALA A 18 -51.87 17.37 47.54
N THR A 19 -52.93 16.61 47.26
CA THR A 19 -52.95 15.64 46.13
C THR A 19 -52.85 16.33 44.76
N GLY A 20 -53.51 17.49 44.57
CA GLY A 20 -53.39 18.29 43.35
C GLY A 20 -51.99 18.90 43.16
N LEU A 21 -51.36 19.38 44.24
CA LEU A 21 -49.99 19.92 44.20
C LEU A 21 -48.95 18.82 43.95
N PHE A 22 -49.11 17.64 44.56
CA PHE A 22 -48.24 16.48 44.31
C PHE A 22 -48.38 15.92 42.89
N ALA A 23 -49.59 15.90 42.31
CA ALA A 23 -49.81 15.48 40.92
C ALA A 23 -49.21 16.47 39.91
N LEU A 24 -49.29 17.79 40.17
CA LEU A 24 -48.65 18.83 39.36
C LEU A 24 -47.12 18.81 39.48
N LEU A 25 -46.60 18.61 40.69
CA LEU A 25 -45.16 18.44 40.94
C LEU A 25 -44.64 17.17 40.25
N ASN A 26 -45.34 16.05 40.36
CA ASN A 26 -44.97 14.80 39.68
C ASN A 26 -45.07 14.92 38.16
N GLY A 27 -46.12 15.53 37.60
CA GLY A 27 -46.24 15.74 36.15
C GLY A 27 -45.17 16.69 35.60
N GLY A 28 -44.79 17.72 36.35
CA GLY A 28 -43.69 18.62 36.02
C GLY A 28 -42.31 17.95 36.12
N LEU A 29 -42.11 17.09 37.12
CA LEU A 29 -40.89 16.29 37.28
C LEU A 29 -40.75 15.26 36.15
N GLN A 30 -41.87 14.61 35.80
CA GLN A 30 -41.93 13.60 34.75
C GLN A 30 -41.61 14.24 33.40
N ARG A 31 -42.20 15.39 33.05
CA ARG A 31 -41.85 16.15 31.82
C ARG A 31 -40.39 16.58 31.76
N ARG A 32 -39.81 17.03 32.88
CA ARG A 32 -38.37 17.38 32.95
C ARG A 32 -37.47 16.17 32.78
N LEU A 33 -37.86 15.01 33.33
CA LEU A 33 -37.15 13.75 33.16
C LEU A 33 -37.25 13.26 31.71
N THR A 34 -38.43 13.28 31.07
CA THR A 34 -38.56 12.92 29.65
C THR A 34 -37.73 13.82 28.76
N ALA A 35 -37.79 15.14 28.96
CA ALA A 35 -36.98 16.09 28.19
C ALA A 35 -35.47 15.82 28.35
N ARG A 36 -34.99 15.60 29.58
CA ARG A 36 -33.58 15.23 29.82
C ARG A 36 -33.18 13.91 29.17
N VAL A 37 -34.08 12.92 29.16
CA VAL A 37 -33.83 11.64 28.50
C VAL A 37 -33.76 11.83 26.98
N GLU A 38 -34.68 12.59 26.39
CA GLU A 38 -34.69 12.95 24.97
C GLU A 38 -33.40 13.68 24.57
N ASP A 39 -32.99 14.68 25.35
CA ASP A 39 -31.75 15.43 25.13
C ASP A 39 -30.52 14.52 25.24
N SER A 40 -30.50 13.62 26.24
CA SER A 40 -29.40 12.65 26.38
C SER A 40 -29.34 11.68 25.20
N LYS A 41 -30.50 11.23 24.70
CA LYS A 41 -30.58 10.34 23.53
C LYS A 41 -30.08 11.04 22.29
N ASN A 42 -30.50 12.28 22.06
CA ASN A 42 -30.05 13.09 20.93
C ASN A 42 -28.53 13.33 20.99
N ALA A 43 -27.99 13.67 22.18
CA ALA A 43 -26.56 13.83 22.38
C ALA A 43 -25.77 12.52 22.15
N THR A 44 -26.32 11.38 22.58
CA THR A 44 -25.69 10.07 22.30
C THR A 44 -25.78 9.69 20.82
N ALA A 45 -26.88 9.99 20.14
CA ALA A 45 -27.04 9.72 18.71
C ALA A 45 -26.09 10.58 17.86
N GLU A 46 -25.86 11.83 18.26
CA GLU A 46 -24.91 12.71 17.60
C GLU A 46 -23.46 12.25 17.81
N LYS A 47 -23.11 11.83 19.03
CA LYS A 47 -21.81 11.20 19.31
C LYS A 47 -21.61 9.90 18.54
N LEU A 48 -22.64 9.06 18.42
CA LEU A 48 -22.57 7.83 17.61
C LEU A 48 -22.31 8.15 16.14
N LYS A 49 -23.00 9.14 15.55
CA LYS A 49 -22.74 9.60 14.18
C LYS A 49 -21.31 10.11 13.99
N GLN A 50 -20.76 10.83 14.97
CA GLN A 50 -19.37 11.31 14.94
C GLN A 50 -18.37 10.15 15.00
N VAL A 51 -18.64 9.15 15.85
CA VAL A 51 -17.82 7.93 15.94
C VAL A 51 -17.88 7.15 14.62
N ASP A 52 -19.06 6.91 14.06
CA ASP A 52 -19.24 6.21 12.79
C ASP A 52 -18.51 6.94 11.64
N ALA A 53 -18.58 8.27 11.59
CA ALA A 53 -17.84 9.07 10.62
C ALA A 53 -16.32 8.94 10.80
N SER A 54 -15.82 8.90 12.04
CA SER A 54 -14.39 8.73 12.32
C SER A 54 -13.89 7.34 11.95
N ILE A 55 -14.70 6.29 12.16
CA ILE A 55 -14.39 4.91 11.75
C ILE A 55 -14.34 4.84 10.23
N ALA A 56 -15.33 5.39 9.52
CA ALA A 56 -15.33 5.40 8.06
C ALA A 56 -14.13 6.15 7.46
N GLU A 57 -13.68 7.24 8.10
CA GLU A 57 -12.48 7.97 7.68
C GLU A 57 -11.19 7.16 7.96
N ALA A 58 -11.11 6.48 9.10
CA ALA A 58 -10.00 5.61 9.44
C ALA A 58 -9.90 4.41 8.48
N ASP A 59 -11.03 3.77 8.16
CA ASP A 59 -11.11 2.68 7.19
C ASP A 59 -10.68 3.14 5.80
N ARG A 60 -11.10 4.32 5.37
CA ARG A 60 -10.67 4.91 4.09
C ARG A 60 -9.17 5.19 4.07
N LYS A 61 -8.59 5.71 5.16
CA LYS A 61 -7.14 5.94 5.27
C LYS A 61 -6.37 4.62 5.26
N SER A 62 -6.86 3.61 5.97
CA SER A 62 -6.28 2.27 6.02
C SER A 62 -6.29 1.59 4.65
N ALA A 63 -7.41 1.62 3.93
CA ALA A 63 -7.52 1.07 2.58
C ALA A 63 -6.61 1.79 1.56
N LEU A 64 -6.44 3.11 1.70
CA LEU A 64 -5.50 3.87 0.88
C LEU A 64 -4.04 3.55 1.20
N ALA A 65 -3.71 3.29 2.47
CA ALA A 65 -2.38 2.84 2.88
C ALA A 65 -2.05 1.46 2.29
N LEU A 66 -2.97 0.49 2.42
CA LEU A 66 -2.82 -0.85 1.84
C LEU A 66 -2.60 -0.81 0.32
N ARG A 67 -3.38 0.00 -0.41
CA ARG A 67 -3.20 0.15 -1.87
C ARG A 67 -1.84 0.76 -2.25
N ARG A 68 -1.33 1.69 -1.43
CA ARG A 68 0.01 2.26 -1.64
C ARG A 68 1.06 1.18 -1.40
N ASP A 69 0.90 0.38 -0.38
CA ASP A 69 1.82 -0.70 -0.05
C ASP A 69 1.86 -1.79 -1.13
N ASP A 70 0.71 -2.21 -1.66
CA ASP A 70 0.61 -3.16 -2.78
C ASP A 70 1.29 -2.60 -4.05
N SER A 71 1.03 -1.32 -4.36
CA SER A 71 1.65 -0.64 -5.50
C SER A 71 3.17 -0.61 -5.36
N ARG A 72 3.67 -0.33 -4.16
CA ARG A 72 5.09 -0.23 -3.88
C ARG A 72 5.79 -1.59 -3.94
N MET A 73 5.14 -2.63 -3.42
CA MET A 73 5.63 -4.01 -3.48
C MET A 73 5.74 -4.47 -4.94
N THR A 74 4.73 -4.17 -5.75
CA THR A 74 4.73 -4.50 -7.18
C THR A 74 5.92 -3.86 -7.90
N THR A 75 6.24 -2.59 -7.61
CA THR A 75 7.40 -1.93 -8.23
C THR A 75 8.73 -2.55 -7.79
N LEU A 76 8.90 -2.90 -6.52
CA LEU A 76 10.11 -3.59 -6.05
C LEU A 76 10.29 -4.96 -6.73
N LEU A 77 9.19 -5.70 -6.93
CA LEU A 77 9.22 -6.97 -7.67
C LEU A 77 9.59 -6.77 -9.14
N GLN A 78 9.11 -5.72 -9.78
CA GLN A 78 9.50 -5.36 -11.15
C GLN A 78 10.99 -5.02 -11.24
N ILE A 79 11.51 -4.22 -10.31
CA ILE A 79 12.95 -3.89 -10.25
C ILE A 79 13.79 -5.15 -10.01
N ASN A 80 13.37 -6.04 -9.10
CA ASN A 80 14.04 -7.31 -8.86
C ASN A 80 14.05 -8.22 -10.08
N ARG A 81 12.95 -8.21 -10.85
CA ARG A 81 12.85 -8.96 -12.10
C ARG A 81 13.81 -8.41 -13.15
N LEU A 82 13.90 -7.09 -13.31
CA LEU A 82 14.86 -6.45 -14.20
C LEU A 82 16.31 -6.84 -13.86
N ALA A 83 16.64 -6.88 -12.56
CA ALA A 83 17.96 -7.32 -12.11
C ALA A 83 18.22 -8.80 -12.41
N ALA A 84 17.21 -9.67 -12.26
CA ALA A 84 17.32 -11.07 -12.65
C ALA A 84 17.56 -11.24 -14.16
N ASP A 85 16.80 -10.49 -14.97
CA ASP A 85 16.91 -10.52 -16.43
C ASP A 85 18.28 -10.00 -16.90
N ALA A 86 18.85 -9.02 -16.21
CA ALA A 86 20.21 -8.52 -16.47
C ALA A 86 21.30 -9.56 -16.15
N ILE A 87 21.18 -10.28 -15.03
CA ILE A 87 22.12 -11.36 -14.68
C ILE A 87 22.01 -12.50 -15.71
N ALA A 88 20.80 -12.86 -16.12
CA ALA A 88 20.58 -13.85 -17.16
C ALA A 88 21.17 -13.39 -18.52
N LEU A 89 21.02 -12.10 -18.85
CA LEU A 89 21.63 -11.52 -20.05
C LEU A 89 23.16 -11.62 -20.01
N ALA A 90 23.78 -11.26 -18.88
CA ALA A 90 25.22 -11.38 -18.69
C ALA A 90 25.69 -12.83 -18.87
N HIS A 91 24.97 -13.81 -18.31
CA HIS A 91 25.29 -15.22 -18.49
C HIS A 91 25.09 -15.69 -19.94
N ASN A 92 24.01 -15.30 -20.59
CA ASN A 92 23.74 -15.70 -21.98
C ASN A 92 24.75 -15.11 -22.97
N ALA A 93 25.38 -13.98 -22.63
CA ALA A 93 26.41 -13.35 -23.45
C ALA A 93 27.71 -14.19 -23.51
N THR A 94 27.94 -15.06 -22.53
CA THR A 94 29.12 -15.93 -22.47
C THR A 94 28.87 -17.32 -23.04
N LEU A 95 27.66 -17.57 -23.57
CA LEU A 95 27.32 -18.86 -24.16
C LEU A 95 27.61 -18.86 -25.66
N PRO A 96 28.04 -20.00 -26.21
CA PRO A 96 28.25 -20.12 -27.65
C PRO A 96 26.92 -19.92 -28.39
N PRO A 97 26.96 -19.38 -29.62
CA PRO A 97 25.76 -19.24 -30.44
C PRO A 97 25.12 -20.60 -30.74
N LEU A 98 23.84 -20.58 -31.08
CA LEU A 98 23.11 -21.75 -31.53
C LEU A 98 23.77 -22.37 -32.78
N PRO A 99 23.48 -23.64 -33.11
CA PRO A 99 24.09 -24.32 -34.26
C PRO A 99 23.86 -23.63 -35.63
N ASP A 100 22.85 -22.78 -35.73
CA ASP A 100 22.52 -21.96 -36.88
C ASP A 100 23.25 -20.60 -36.91
N GLY A 101 24.10 -20.33 -35.92
CA GLY A 101 24.83 -19.07 -35.75
C GLY A 101 24.06 -17.98 -35.02
N THR A 102 22.85 -18.27 -34.52
CA THR A 102 22.05 -17.27 -33.80
C THR A 102 22.59 -17.05 -32.37
N PRO A 103 22.90 -15.82 -31.94
CA PRO A 103 23.33 -15.56 -30.57
C PRO A 103 22.22 -15.91 -29.56
N ILE A 104 22.57 -16.55 -28.45
CA ILE A 104 21.63 -16.97 -27.39
C ILE A 104 21.14 -15.76 -26.58
N TYR A 105 21.97 -14.74 -26.43
CA TYR A 105 21.55 -13.51 -25.78
C TYR A 105 20.68 -12.69 -26.73
N PRO A 106 19.51 -12.22 -26.28
CA PRO A 106 18.60 -11.50 -27.14
C PRO A 106 19.13 -10.07 -27.35
N GLN A 107 19.20 -9.62 -28.60
CA GLN A 107 19.56 -8.23 -28.93
C GLN A 107 18.50 -7.21 -28.45
N ARG A 108 17.36 -7.68 -27.94
CA ARG A 108 16.33 -6.90 -27.25
C ARG A 108 15.90 -7.62 -25.97
N PRO A 109 15.63 -6.94 -24.85
CA PRO A 109 15.16 -7.60 -23.63
C PRO A 109 13.89 -8.42 -23.91
N TYR A 110 13.86 -9.70 -23.51
CA TYR A 110 12.76 -10.66 -23.75
C TYR A 110 11.39 -10.14 -23.32
N ALA A 111 11.33 -9.29 -22.28
CA ALA A 111 10.09 -8.70 -21.79
C ALA A 111 9.41 -7.74 -22.76
N ASN A 112 10.12 -7.23 -23.78
CA ASN A 112 9.66 -6.15 -24.66
C ASN A 112 9.55 -6.54 -26.14
N ALA A 113 9.63 -7.83 -26.46
CA ALA A 113 9.49 -8.31 -27.83
C ALA A 113 8.08 -7.96 -28.38
N GLY A 114 8.01 -7.02 -29.33
CA GLY A 114 6.77 -6.59 -29.99
C GLY A 114 6.17 -5.27 -29.48
N ARG A 115 6.78 -4.62 -28.48
CA ARG A 115 6.31 -3.30 -28.00
C ARG A 115 7.00 -2.15 -28.77
N PRO A 116 6.31 -1.03 -29.02
CA PRO A 116 6.93 0.17 -29.58
C PRO A 116 8.09 0.67 -28.69
N ALA A 117 9.20 1.08 -29.29
CA ALA A 117 10.39 1.54 -28.57
C ALA A 117 10.07 2.67 -27.58
N GLU A 118 9.23 3.63 -27.98
CA GLU A 118 8.80 4.74 -27.14
C GLU A 118 8.05 4.29 -25.87
N GLU A 119 7.29 3.20 -25.95
CA GLU A 119 6.57 2.66 -24.80
C GLU A 119 7.54 2.04 -23.78
N VAL A 120 8.56 1.35 -24.28
CA VAL A 120 9.62 0.73 -23.48
C VAL A 120 10.49 1.79 -22.79
N GLU A 121 10.84 2.86 -23.50
CA GLU A 121 11.59 3.99 -22.95
C GLU A 121 10.81 4.70 -21.84
N ARG A 122 9.51 4.96 -22.05
CA ARG A 122 8.65 5.57 -21.02
C ARG A 122 8.54 4.69 -19.78
N GLU A 123 8.36 3.38 -19.94
CA GLU A 123 8.28 2.47 -18.80
C GLU A 123 9.62 2.38 -18.06
N THR A 124 10.73 2.33 -18.79
CA THR A 124 12.08 2.33 -18.20
C THR A 124 12.31 3.62 -17.41
N ALA A 125 11.97 4.78 -17.97
CA ALA A 125 12.06 6.06 -17.28
C ALA A 125 11.18 6.11 -16.03
N ARG A 126 9.96 5.54 -16.10
CA ARG A 126 9.07 5.42 -14.94
C ARG A 126 9.69 4.57 -13.85
N LEU A 127 10.20 3.39 -14.19
CA LEU A 127 10.82 2.46 -13.24
C LEU A 127 12.07 3.06 -12.58
N LEU A 128 12.90 3.78 -13.34
CA LEU A 128 14.05 4.50 -12.79
C LEU A 128 13.59 5.60 -11.82
N SER A 129 12.59 6.40 -12.20
CA SER A 129 12.02 7.43 -11.32
C SER A 129 11.43 6.85 -10.05
N ASP A 130 10.68 5.75 -10.17
CA ASP A 130 10.07 5.06 -9.03
C ASP A 130 11.17 4.53 -8.09
N ALA A 131 12.24 3.93 -8.63
CA ALA A 131 13.37 3.46 -7.84
C ALA A 131 14.01 4.57 -6.99
N TYR A 132 14.22 5.76 -7.56
CA TYR A 132 14.72 6.93 -6.81
C TYR A 132 13.74 7.42 -5.74
N PHE A 133 12.43 7.31 -5.99
CA PHE A 133 11.41 7.68 -5.02
C PHE A 133 11.39 6.72 -3.82
N PHE A 134 11.68 5.44 -4.04
CA PHE A 134 11.79 4.44 -2.98
C PHE A 134 13.02 4.65 -2.11
N ASP A 135 14.17 4.70 -2.75
CA ASP A 135 15.46 4.84 -2.08
C ASP A 135 16.50 5.39 -3.08
N PRO A 136 17.23 6.47 -2.74
CA PRO A 136 18.22 7.05 -3.65
C PRO A 136 19.35 6.09 -4.04
N GLU A 137 19.71 5.13 -3.19
CA GLU A 137 20.73 4.12 -3.51
C GLU A 137 20.16 3.07 -4.47
N LEU A 138 18.91 2.62 -4.26
CA LEU A 138 18.21 1.78 -5.23
C LEU A 138 18.09 2.45 -6.59
N GLY A 139 17.75 3.74 -6.62
CA GLY A 139 17.71 4.55 -7.83
C GLY A 139 19.05 4.55 -8.57
N ARG A 140 20.15 4.84 -7.87
CA ARG A 140 21.51 4.81 -8.45
C ARG A 140 21.92 3.43 -8.94
N ALA A 141 21.64 2.39 -8.18
CA ALA A 141 21.94 1.01 -8.56
C ALA A 141 21.15 0.59 -9.82
N THR A 142 19.87 0.95 -9.90
CA THR A 142 19.01 0.64 -11.05
C THR A 142 19.42 1.42 -12.29
N THR A 143 19.82 2.70 -12.16
CA THR A 143 20.42 3.47 -13.26
C THR A 143 21.69 2.81 -13.78
N ARG A 144 22.61 2.44 -12.88
CA ARG A 144 23.87 1.77 -13.26
C ARG A 144 23.61 0.43 -13.95
N LEU A 145 22.62 -0.34 -13.48
CA LEU A 145 22.18 -1.59 -14.12
C LEU A 145 21.74 -1.34 -15.56
N HIS A 146 20.93 -0.31 -15.78
CA HIS A 146 20.47 0.06 -17.10
C HIS A 146 21.63 0.47 -18.02
N GLU A 147 22.54 1.33 -17.56
CA GLU A 147 23.74 1.73 -18.31
C GLU A 147 24.64 0.54 -18.68
N CYS A 148 24.89 -0.37 -17.74
CA CYS A 148 25.70 -1.57 -18.01
C CYS A 148 25.05 -2.46 -19.06
N ARG A 149 23.72 -2.58 -19.01
CA ARG A 149 22.95 -3.37 -19.98
C ARG A 149 23.03 -2.75 -21.38
N GLU A 150 22.80 -1.45 -21.50
CA GLU A 150 22.88 -0.76 -22.80
C GLU A 150 24.29 -0.82 -23.38
N ASN A 151 25.33 -0.68 -22.57
CA ASN A 151 26.72 -0.81 -23.03
C ASN A 151 27.03 -2.22 -23.56
N LEU A 152 26.60 -3.27 -22.86
CA LEU A 152 26.78 -4.65 -23.32
C LEU A 152 26.03 -4.90 -24.64
N LEU A 153 24.78 -4.43 -24.75
CA LEU A 153 23.98 -4.57 -25.96
C LEU A 153 24.58 -3.79 -27.15
N TYR A 154 25.11 -2.60 -26.90
CA TYR A 154 25.80 -1.79 -27.91
C TYR A 154 27.04 -2.51 -28.43
N GLU A 155 27.93 -2.97 -27.53
CA GLU A 155 29.14 -3.73 -27.90
C GLU A 155 28.79 -4.97 -28.73
N ALA A 156 27.77 -5.69 -28.28
CA ALA A 156 27.33 -6.92 -28.90
C ALA A 156 26.65 -6.73 -30.28
N HIS A 157 26.15 -5.53 -30.59
CA HIS A 157 25.45 -5.24 -31.84
C HIS A 157 26.33 -4.50 -32.85
N GLU A 158 27.09 -3.52 -32.39
CA GLU A 158 27.79 -2.55 -33.25
C GLU A 158 29.28 -2.89 -33.44
N ILE A 159 29.88 -3.63 -32.50
CA ILE A 159 31.35 -3.81 -32.46
C ILE A 159 31.75 -5.26 -32.72
N ARG A 160 31.09 -6.22 -32.06
CA ARG A 160 31.41 -7.65 -32.20
C ARG A 160 30.66 -8.30 -33.35
N THR A 161 31.28 -9.31 -33.96
CA THR A 161 30.56 -10.14 -34.94
C THR A 161 29.58 -11.08 -34.23
N PRO A 162 28.43 -11.45 -34.85
CA PRO A 162 27.39 -12.26 -34.21
C PRO A 162 27.81 -13.64 -33.67
N VAL A 163 29.03 -14.08 -34.00
CA VAL A 163 29.58 -15.40 -33.69
C VAL A 163 30.58 -15.33 -32.52
N GLU A 164 30.96 -14.13 -32.08
CA GLU A 164 31.94 -13.95 -31.01
C GLU A 164 31.24 -13.87 -29.64
N GLU A 165 31.46 -14.90 -28.82
CA GLU A 165 31.03 -14.92 -27.42
C GLU A 165 31.85 -13.95 -26.56
N PHE A 166 31.26 -13.48 -25.46
CA PHE A 166 31.99 -12.73 -24.44
C PHE A 166 32.75 -13.71 -23.53
N ASP A 167 33.98 -13.37 -23.18
CA ASP A 167 34.68 -14.07 -22.11
C ASP A 167 33.93 -13.89 -20.79
N GLU A 168 33.94 -14.90 -19.91
CA GLU A 168 33.30 -14.80 -18.59
C GLU A 168 33.88 -13.64 -17.73
N ASP A 169 35.13 -13.29 -17.98
CA ASP A 169 35.86 -12.20 -17.33
C ASP A 169 35.78 -10.88 -18.11
N ASP A 170 34.97 -10.81 -19.19
CA ASP A 170 34.80 -9.57 -19.95
C ASP A 170 34.27 -8.46 -19.02
N PRO A 171 34.91 -7.27 -19.00
CA PRO A 171 34.51 -6.17 -18.12
C PRO A 171 33.04 -5.76 -18.23
N LEU A 172 32.40 -5.89 -19.41
CA LEU A 172 30.99 -5.56 -19.61
C LEU A 172 30.07 -6.60 -18.97
N VAL A 173 30.40 -7.88 -19.11
CA VAL A 173 29.68 -9.00 -18.49
C VAL A 173 29.75 -8.91 -16.97
N VAL A 174 30.95 -8.72 -16.43
CA VAL A 174 31.18 -8.59 -14.99
C VAL A 174 30.42 -7.40 -14.43
N LYS A 175 30.53 -6.22 -15.05
CA LYS A 175 29.82 -5.00 -14.60
C LYS A 175 28.30 -5.17 -14.59
N LEU A 176 27.73 -5.81 -15.61
CA LEU A 176 26.30 -6.05 -15.69
C LEU A 176 25.83 -7.01 -14.58
N ARG A 177 26.57 -8.11 -14.38
CA ARG A 177 26.28 -9.09 -13.33
C ARG A 177 26.35 -8.45 -11.94
N ASP A 178 27.41 -7.70 -11.66
CA ASP A 178 27.61 -7.02 -10.37
C ASP A 178 26.53 -5.97 -10.12
N ALA A 179 26.16 -5.19 -11.14
CA ALA A 179 25.05 -4.24 -11.03
C ALA A 179 23.71 -4.95 -10.75
N GLY A 180 23.48 -6.12 -11.37
CA GLY A 180 22.31 -6.94 -11.13
C GLY A 180 22.25 -7.43 -9.68
N HIS A 181 23.37 -7.94 -9.15
CA HIS A 181 23.44 -8.37 -7.75
C HIS A 181 23.22 -7.21 -6.78
N ALA A 182 23.83 -6.04 -7.03
CA ALA A 182 23.65 -4.86 -6.19
C ALA A 182 22.17 -4.42 -6.09
N VAL A 183 21.45 -4.38 -7.23
CA VAL A 183 20.01 -4.06 -7.22
C VAL A 183 19.22 -5.09 -6.43
N ARG A 184 19.49 -6.39 -6.60
CA ARG A 184 18.82 -7.45 -5.84
C ARG A 184 19.08 -7.35 -4.34
N GLU A 185 20.30 -7.01 -3.93
CA GLU A 185 20.66 -6.80 -2.53
C GLU A 185 19.89 -5.63 -1.91
N HIS A 186 19.81 -4.49 -2.62
CA HIS A 186 19.01 -3.35 -2.19
C HIS A 186 17.52 -3.72 -2.05
N VAL A 187 16.94 -4.39 -3.06
CA VAL A 187 15.54 -4.82 -3.00
C VAL A 187 15.32 -5.79 -1.83
N GLN A 188 16.18 -6.79 -1.65
CA GLN A 188 16.05 -7.75 -0.55
C GLN A 188 16.13 -7.06 0.82
N THR A 189 17.02 -6.09 0.97
CA THR A 189 17.15 -5.28 2.20
C THR A 189 15.88 -4.48 2.46
N MET A 190 15.28 -3.88 1.44
CA MET A 190 14.03 -3.14 1.57
C MET A 190 12.84 -4.05 1.89
N LEU A 191 12.75 -5.22 1.26
CA LEU A 191 11.71 -6.21 1.57
C LEU A 191 11.83 -6.69 3.01
N THR A 192 13.05 -7.00 3.46
CA THR A 192 13.30 -7.42 4.84
C THR A 192 12.89 -6.33 5.83
N LYS A 193 13.23 -5.07 5.58
CA LYS A 193 12.81 -3.93 6.43
C LYS A 193 11.30 -3.66 6.42
N TRP A 194 10.56 -4.20 5.44
CA TRP A 194 9.11 -4.05 5.36
C TRP A 194 8.38 -5.10 6.20
N GLU A 195 8.95 -6.28 6.35
CA GLU A 195 8.36 -7.36 7.15
C GLU A 195 8.46 -7.13 8.68
N TYR A 196 9.24 -6.13 9.13
CA TYR A 196 9.44 -5.74 10.53
C TYR A 196 8.85 -4.36 10.85
#